data_AF-A0A1J3G139-F1
#
_entry.id   AF-A0A1J3G139-F1
#
_cell.length_a   1.000
_cell.length_b   1.000
_cell.length_c   1.000
_cell.angle_alpha   90.00
_cell.angle_beta   90.00
_cell.angle_gamma   90.00
#
_symmetry.space_group_name_H-M   'P 1'
#
loop_
_entity.id
_entity.type
_entity.pdbx_description
1 polymer ?
#
loop_
_entity_poly.entity_id
_entity_poly.type
_entity_poly.pdbx_seq_one_letter_code
_entity_poly.pdbx_strand_id
1 'polypeptide(L)'
;FYSDIEYPITSFLSYSLISPNHLAYINNITKIPIPLSYSEAKDSREWCGAIDKEIGAMEVTRTWDVTSLPPGKKAVGCKWLFTLKFLA
;
A
#
# COMPACT_ATOMS: atom_id res chain seq x y z
N PHE A 1 21.05 -1.97 -8.31
CA PHE A 1 21.24 -2.03 -6.84
C PHE A 1 21.14 -3.45 -6.26
N TYR A 2 21.55 -4.50 -6.99
CA TYR A 2 21.54 -5.89 -6.49
C TYR A 2 22.86 -6.64 -6.79
N SER A 3 23.89 -5.93 -7.24
CA SER A 3 25.12 -6.52 -7.79
C SER A 3 26.08 -7.10 -6.76
N ASP A 4 25.88 -6.86 -5.45
CA ASP A 4 26.79 -7.29 -4.38
C ASP A 4 26.21 -8.42 -3.50
N ILE A 5 25.16 -9.13 -3.96
CA ILE A 5 24.60 -10.27 -3.22
C ILE A 5 25.18 -11.56 -3.79
N GLU A 6 25.93 -12.29 -2.96
CA GLU A 6 26.60 -13.57 -3.33
C GLU A 6 25.61 -14.65 -3.82
N TYR A 7 24.40 -14.65 -3.27
CA TYR A 7 23.31 -15.57 -3.64
C TYR A 7 21.98 -14.82 -3.81
N PRO A 8 21.75 -14.16 -4.95
CA PRO A 8 20.51 -13.43 -5.14
C PRO A 8 19.35 -14.42 -5.30
N ILE A 9 18.25 -14.20 -4.57
CA ILE A 9 17.05 -15.06 -4.60
C ILE A 9 16.53 -15.23 -6.04
N THR A 10 16.71 -14.21 -6.89
CA THR A 10 16.35 -14.24 -8.32
C THR A 10 17.02 -15.37 -9.09
N SER A 11 18.20 -15.86 -8.66
CA SER A 11 18.90 -16.99 -9.27
C SER A 11 18.25 -18.35 -8.97
N PHE A 12 17.40 -18.42 -7.95
CA PHE A 12 16.72 -19.66 -7.51
C PHE A 12 15.20 -19.61 -7.69
N LEU A 13 14.65 -18.49 -8.17
CA LEU A 13 13.24 -18.35 -8.48
C LEU A 13 12.93 -18.96 -9.85
N SER A 14 12.08 -19.98 -9.88
CA SER A 14 11.52 -20.54 -11.12
C SER A 14 9.99 -20.53 -11.10
N TYR A 15 9.39 -20.06 -12.19
CA TYR A 15 7.94 -20.12 -12.42
C TYR A 15 7.52 -21.37 -13.20
N SER A 16 8.46 -22.27 -13.53
CA SER A 16 8.21 -23.43 -14.41
C SER A 16 7.22 -24.45 -13.85
N LEU A 17 7.01 -24.48 -12.52
CA LEU A 17 6.09 -25.41 -11.85
C LEU A 17 4.72 -24.78 -11.53
N ILE A 18 4.52 -23.50 -11.83
CA ILE A 18 3.25 -22.82 -11.56
C ILE A 18 2.26 -23.14 -12.68
N SER A 19 1.02 -23.50 -12.32
CA SER A 19 -0.02 -23.78 -13.31
C SER A 19 -0.32 -22.55 -14.17
N PRO A 20 -0.77 -22.71 -15.43
CA PRO A 20 -1.09 -21.57 -16.29
C PRO A 20 -2.09 -20.59 -15.67
N ASN A 21 -3.09 -21.11 -14.95
CA ASN A 21 -4.09 -20.29 -14.28
C ASN A 21 -3.51 -19.47 -13.12
N HIS A 22 -2.65 -20.07 -12.29
CA HIS A 22 -1.97 -19.34 -11.21
C HIS A 22 -0.99 -18.30 -11.76
N LEU A 23 -0.30 -18.61 -12.85
CA LEU A 23 0.64 -17.68 -13.48
C LEU A 23 -0.11 -16.48 -14.09
N ALA A 24 -1.24 -16.72 -14.74
CA ALA A 24 -2.12 -15.65 -15.22
C ALA A 24 -2.61 -14.76 -14.06
N TYR A 25 -3.01 -15.36 -12.93
CA TYR A 25 -3.39 -14.62 -11.74
C TYR A 25 -2.26 -13.76 -11.18
N ILE A 26 -1.07 -14.32 -10.94
CA ILE A 26 0.11 -13.60 -10.45
C ILE A 26 0.47 -12.43 -11.39
N ASN A 27 0.45 -12.67 -12.69
CA ASN A 27 0.73 -11.63 -13.70
C ASN A 27 -0.31 -10.51 -13.69
N ASN A 28 -1.56 -10.79 -13.36
CA ASN A 28 -2.59 -9.76 -13.28
C ASN A 28 -2.43 -8.92 -12.01
N ILE A 29 -2.18 -9.54 -10.85
CA ILE A 29 -2.04 -8.81 -9.59
C ILE A 29 -0.77 -7.95 -9.52
N THR A 30 0.33 -8.40 -10.14
CA THR A 30 1.60 -7.67 -10.15
C THR A 30 1.56 -6.40 -11.01
N LYS A 31 0.62 -6.31 -11.95
CA LYS A 31 0.42 -5.13 -12.82
C LYS A 31 -0.40 -4.02 -12.18
N ILE A 32 -1.09 -4.30 -11.07
CA ILE A 32 -1.97 -3.30 -10.44
C ILE A 32 -1.09 -2.21 -9.80
N PRO A 33 -1.20 -0.94 -10.22
CA PRO A 33 -0.40 0.13 -9.65
C PRO A 33 -0.88 0.44 -8.22
N ILE A 34 0.05 0.39 -7.28
CA ILE A 34 -0.17 0.83 -5.90
C ILE A 34 0.33 2.27 -5.78
N PRO A 35 -0.52 3.22 -5.38
CA PRO A 35 -0.12 4.61 -5.25
C PRO A 35 0.93 4.76 -4.14
N LEU A 36 1.93 5.59 -4.37
CA LEU A 36 2.99 5.88 -3.40
C LEU A 36 2.69 7.13 -2.56
N SER A 37 1.69 7.91 -2.99
CA SER A 37 1.30 9.17 -2.38
C SER A 37 -0.21 9.35 -2.40
N TYR A 38 -0.73 10.16 -1.47
CA TYR A 38 -2.13 10.57 -1.49
C TYR A 38 -2.50 11.27 -2.81
N SER A 39 -1.58 12.03 -3.41
CA SER A 39 -1.84 12.72 -4.68
C SER A 39 -2.07 11.77 -5.85
N GLU A 40 -1.48 10.58 -5.83
CA GLU A 40 -1.75 9.52 -6.82
C GLU A 40 -3.05 8.76 -6.50
N ALA A 41 -3.35 8.61 -5.21
CA ALA A 41 -4.52 7.88 -4.74
C ALA A 41 -5.84 8.65 -4.91
N LYS A 42 -5.82 9.99 -4.75
CA LYS A 42 -7.03 10.84 -4.64
C LYS A 42 -7.95 10.80 -5.88
N ASP A 43 -7.42 10.43 -7.04
CA ASP A 43 -8.18 10.38 -8.28
C ASP A 43 -8.83 9.00 -8.50
N SER A 44 -8.48 7.98 -7.70
CA SER A 44 -9.10 6.66 -7.73
C SER A 44 -10.20 6.55 -6.68
N ARG A 45 -11.38 6.11 -7.13
CA ARG A 45 -12.54 5.91 -6.26
C ARG A 45 -12.29 4.82 -5.21
N GLU A 46 -11.58 3.77 -5.58
CA GLU A 46 -11.25 2.64 -4.71
C GLU A 46 -10.34 3.07 -3.57
N TRP A 47 -9.29 3.84 -3.89
CA TRP A 47 -8.36 4.34 -2.88
C TRP A 47 -8.98 5.40 -1.98
N CYS A 48 -9.78 6.32 -2.54
CA CYS A 48 -10.56 7.27 -1.74
C CYS A 48 -11.51 6.55 -0.78
N GLY A 49 -12.24 5.54 -1.26
CA GLY A 49 -13.11 4.74 -0.40
C GLY A 49 -12.37 3.97 0.70
N ALA A 50 -11.10 3.60 0.49
CA ALA A 50 -10.27 3.01 1.54
C ALA A 50 -9.82 4.05 2.57
N ILE A 51 -9.42 5.24 2.13
CA ILE A 51 -9.06 6.38 3.00
C ILE A 51 -10.25 6.78 3.87
N ASP A 52 -11.44 6.91 3.29
CA ASP A 52 -12.66 7.28 4.01
C ASP A 52 -13.01 6.28 5.12
N LYS A 53 -12.81 4.98 4.86
CA LYS A 53 -13.01 3.93 5.86
C LYS A 53 -12.02 4.04 7.02
N GLU A 54 -10.76 4.31 6.72
CA GLU A 54 -9.73 4.49 7.76
C GLU A 54 -10.03 5.72 8.62
N ILE A 55 -10.36 6.86 7.98
CA ILE A 55 -10.76 8.09 8.68
C ILE A 55 -12.00 7.84 9.55
N GLY A 56 -13.04 7.21 9.01
CA GLY A 56 -14.25 6.90 9.77
C GLY A 56 -13.99 5.96 10.96
N ALA A 57 -13.06 5.00 10.83
CA ALA A 57 -12.67 4.16 11.96
C ALA A 57 -11.98 4.96 13.07
N MET A 58 -11.16 5.96 12.74
CA MET A 58 -10.54 6.86 13.71
C MET A 58 -11.59 7.73 14.44
N GLU A 59 -12.60 8.22 13.71
CA GLU A 59 -13.71 8.97 14.29
C GLU A 59 -14.55 8.14 15.26
N VAL A 60 -14.92 6.91 14.86
CA VAL A 60 -15.73 6.00 15.70
C VAL A 60 -14.98 5.61 16.98
N THR A 61 -13.67 5.36 16.88
CA THR A 61 -12.85 5.00 18.04
C THR A 61 -12.51 6.20 18.92
N ARG A 62 -12.82 7.44 18.48
CA ARG A 62 -12.48 8.70 19.16
C ARG A 62 -11.00 8.79 19.54
N THR A 63 -10.14 8.19 18.72
CA THR A 63 -8.71 8.13 18.97
C THR A 63 -8.00 9.40 18.49
N TRP A 64 -8.62 10.17 17.60
CA TRP A 64 -8.08 11.37 16.97
C TRP A 64 -9.13 12.48 16.94
N ASP A 65 -8.66 13.72 17.08
CA ASP A 65 -9.45 14.94 16.87
C ASP A 65 -8.64 15.94 16.03
N VAL A 66 -9.32 16.69 15.16
CA VAL A 66 -8.68 17.66 14.28
C VAL A 66 -8.50 18.96 15.07
N THR A 67 -7.25 19.31 15.37
CA THR A 67 -6.92 20.49 16.16
C THR A 67 -5.84 21.34 15.48
N SER A 68 -5.80 22.63 15.83
CA SER A 68 -4.73 23.51 15.40
C SER A 68 -3.41 23.15 16.09
N LEU A 69 -2.29 23.35 15.40
CA LEU A 69 -0.98 23.10 16.00
C LEU A 69 -0.76 24.05 17.19
N PRO A 70 -0.57 23.54 18.43
CA PRO A 70 -0.42 24.40 19.59
C PRO A 70 0.87 25.25 19.52
N PRO A 71 0.89 26.46 20.12
CA PRO A 71 2.07 27.31 20.15
C PRO A 71 3.30 26.59 20.71
N GLY A 72 4.44 26.73 20.04
CA GLY A 72 5.71 26.11 20.48
C GLY A 72 5.80 24.60 20.28
N LYS A 73 4.84 23.96 19.60
CA LYS A 73 4.88 22.54 19.25
C LYS A 73 5.26 22.35 17.78
N LYS A 74 5.85 21.19 17.48
CA LYS A 74 6.18 20.74 16.12
C LYS A 74 5.19 19.64 15.73
N ALA A 75 4.53 19.80 14.59
CA ALA A 75 3.70 18.74 14.03
C ALA A 75 4.57 17.53 13.65
N VAL A 76 4.08 16.33 13.99
CA VAL A 76 4.65 15.08 13.47
C VAL A 76 3.99 14.82 12.13
N GLY A 77 4.81 14.59 11.09
CA GLY A 77 4.28 14.25 9.78
C GLY A 77 3.55 12.91 9.82
N CYS A 78 2.50 12.77 9.03
CA CYS A 78 1.85 11.50 8.74
C CYS A 78 2.08 11.14 7.27
N LYS A 79 2.13 9.83 6.96
CA LYS A 79 2.24 9.32 5.60
C LYS A 79 1.23 8.21 5.40
N TRP A 80 0.49 8.28 4.31
CA TRP A 80 -0.38 7.19 3.86
C TRP A 80 0.46 6.04 3.30
N LEU A 81 0.15 4.83 3.75
CA LEU A 81 0.70 3.58 3.23
C LEU A 81 -0.45 2.79 2.57
N PHE A 82 -0.35 2.59 1.26
CA PHE A 82 -1.37 1.88 0.49
C PHE A 82 -0.93 0.44 0.26
N THR A 83 -1.86 -0.49 0.43
CA THR A 83 -1.63 -1.93 0.20
C THR A 83 -2.87 -2.56 -0.45
N LEU A 84 -2.65 -3.54 -1.32
CA LEU A 84 -3.72 -4.36 -1.89
C LEU A 84 -3.86 -5.65 -1.08
N LYS A 85 -5.09 -5.95 -0.65
CA LYS A 85 -5.42 -7.21 0.00
C LYS A 85 -6.37 -7.99 -0.90
N PHE A 86 -5.87 -9.08 -1.49
CA PHE A 86 -6.71 -10.01 -2.24
C PHE A 86 -7.44 -10.93 -1.27
N LEU A 87 -8.70 -11.23 -1.57
CA LEU A 87 -9.45 -12.26 -0.86
C LEU A 87 -9.00 -13.62 -1.41
N ALA A 88 -8.66 -14.53 -0.51
CA ALA A 88 -8.34 -15.92 -0.82
C ALA A 88 -9.61 -16.76 -0.97
#